data_AF-A0A261CJM2-F1
#
_entry.id   AF-A0A261CJM2-F1
#
_cell.length_a   1.000
_cell.length_b   1.000
_cell.length_c   1.000
_cell.angle_alpha   90.00
_cell.angle_beta   90.00
_cell.angle_gamma   90.00
#
_symmetry.space_group_name_H-M   'P 1'
#
loop_
_entity.id
_entity.type
_entity.pdbx_description
1 polymer ?
#
loop_
_entity_poly.entity_id
_entity_poly.type
_entity_poly.pdbx_seq_one_letter_code
_entity_poly.pdbx_strand_id
1 'polypeptide(L)'
;MNQGLDKDVYISLSNIFNYVFDVQYALAIVAFMFNVPHFIISIQKSMRVSSTNILIIGIAICDLTASSAIIWERTFDWMVRKNSCKNGSSYSNQLTNWIITTMNENAVWISFWLAIYLVLIRLLILKSCIDLAFLSKSSVGYLLFLATLFFSFLFFMILNLRRQLVEINGFLWRPGPECIGFPEGYSEKKYFLQVNYREHFFAFTPMYTFFVATSQTVVSIIYPFLALFLYVEIRISAVRITDINHSESLDRRGKTLKNLTNIKTYRIRTSRMIMYLTVCYIISSAPRSIIWLIPVFVHIHQWSLLEMILGYGTIITSAFFCLNATAQCFICFLLSSRYRETARKLLRIRVRPAFLHDPTPLS
;
A
#
# COMPACT_ATOMS: atom_id res chain seq x y z
N MET A 1 -10.06 -6.38 -29.34
CA MET A 1 -9.15 -5.89 -28.27
C MET A 1 -7.84 -6.65 -28.24
N ASN A 2 -7.83 -7.98 -28.43
CA ASN A 2 -6.60 -8.79 -28.36
C ASN A 2 -6.01 -9.15 -29.76
N GLN A 3 -6.41 -8.44 -30.80
CA GLN A 3 -5.75 -8.52 -32.12
C GLN A 3 -4.68 -7.43 -32.18
N GLY A 4 -3.62 -7.67 -32.97
CA GLY A 4 -2.60 -6.65 -33.23
C GLY A 4 -3.24 -5.39 -33.80
N LEU A 5 -2.93 -4.25 -33.21
CA LEU A 5 -3.32 -2.95 -33.73
C LEU A 5 -2.46 -2.59 -34.94
N ASP A 6 -3.02 -1.75 -35.81
CA ASP A 6 -2.21 -1.02 -36.76
C ASP A 6 -1.16 -0.17 -36.02
N LYS A 7 0.03 -0.05 -36.61
CA LYS A 7 1.18 0.58 -35.97
C LYS A 7 0.93 2.05 -35.65
N ASP A 8 0.27 2.79 -36.54
CA ASP A 8 0.02 4.22 -36.34
C ASP A 8 -1.03 4.45 -35.25
N VAL A 9 -2.06 3.58 -35.21
CA VAL A 9 -3.06 3.58 -34.13
C VAL A 9 -2.40 3.26 -32.78
N TYR A 10 -1.53 2.25 -32.73
CA TYR A 10 -0.81 1.88 -31.52
C TYR A 10 0.07 3.03 -31.00
N ILE A 11 0.82 3.68 -31.90
CA ILE A 11 1.68 4.83 -31.53
C ILE A 11 0.84 6.00 -31.03
N SER A 12 -0.26 6.34 -31.72
CA SER A 12 -1.15 7.42 -31.30
C SER A 12 -1.74 7.17 -29.91
N LEU A 13 -2.23 5.95 -29.65
CA LEU A 13 -2.75 5.58 -28.33
C LEU A 13 -1.65 5.57 -27.27
N SER A 14 -0.45 5.08 -27.60
CA SER A 14 0.69 5.05 -26.65
C SER A 14 1.07 6.46 -26.21
N ASN A 15 1.11 7.42 -27.14
CA ASN A 15 1.38 8.82 -26.84
C ASN A 15 0.35 9.42 -25.86
N ILE A 16 -0.93 9.07 -26.01
CA ILE A 16 -1.98 9.50 -25.08
C ILE A 16 -1.80 8.85 -23.69
N PHE A 17 -1.53 7.54 -23.65
CA PHE A 17 -1.39 6.85 -22.38
C PHE A 17 -0.08 7.17 -21.64
N ASN A 18 0.93 7.70 -22.33
CA ASN A 18 2.19 8.08 -21.70
C ASN A 18 2.03 9.14 -20.59
N TYR A 19 1.02 10.00 -20.65
CA TYR A 19 0.71 10.96 -19.57
C TYR A 19 0.41 10.29 -18.22
N VAL A 20 -0.03 9.02 -18.22
CA VAL A 20 -0.30 8.26 -17.00
C VAL A 20 0.98 8.08 -16.16
N PHE A 21 2.14 7.99 -16.80
CA PHE A 21 3.42 7.86 -16.10
C PHE A 21 3.77 9.11 -15.29
N ASP A 22 3.52 10.29 -15.85
CA ASP A 22 3.77 11.57 -15.17
C ASP A 22 2.81 11.76 -13.99
N VAL A 23 1.54 11.41 -14.18
CA VAL A 23 0.54 11.41 -13.10
C VAL A 23 0.93 10.47 -11.97
N GLN A 24 1.35 9.24 -12.29
CA GLN A 24 1.82 8.28 -11.29
C GLN A 24 3.03 8.82 -10.53
N TYR A 25 3.99 9.43 -11.23
CA TYR A 25 5.18 10.00 -10.60
C TYR A 25 4.83 11.13 -9.63
N ALA A 26 3.99 12.08 -10.04
CA ALA A 26 3.54 13.18 -9.18
C ALA A 26 2.79 12.64 -7.94
N LEU A 27 1.90 11.68 -8.12
CA LEU A 27 1.16 11.05 -7.01
C LEU A 27 2.08 10.27 -6.08
N ALA A 28 3.12 9.61 -6.59
CA ALA A 28 4.10 8.91 -5.76
C ALA A 28 4.90 9.88 -4.89
N ILE A 29 5.31 11.04 -5.43
CA ILE A 29 5.96 12.12 -4.66
C ILE A 29 5.04 12.61 -3.54
N VAL A 30 3.77 12.92 -3.87
CA VAL A 30 2.77 13.34 -2.87
C VAL A 30 2.61 12.27 -1.79
N ALA A 31 2.43 11.01 -2.19
CA ALA A 31 2.29 9.89 -1.25
C ALA A 31 3.50 9.76 -0.33
N PHE A 32 4.71 9.89 -0.86
CA PHE A 32 5.94 9.87 -0.06
C PHE A 32 5.98 11.03 0.94
N MET A 33 5.74 12.27 0.47
CA MET A 33 5.75 13.46 1.33
C MET A 33 4.75 13.39 2.48
N PHE A 34 3.54 12.86 2.25
CA PHE A 34 2.53 12.71 3.31
C PHE A 34 2.78 11.50 4.21
N ASN A 35 3.37 10.41 3.69
CA ASN A 35 3.64 9.23 4.50
C ASN A 35 4.86 9.36 5.42
N VAL A 36 5.84 10.20 5.09
CA VAL A 36 6.97 10.46 5.99
C VAL A 36 6.51 10.99 7.36
N PRO A 37 5.75 12.10 7.47
CA PRO A 37 5.25 12.57 8.75
C PRO A 37 4.22 11.58 9.35
N HIS A 38 3.41 10.91 8.52
CA HIS A 38 2.48 9.89 9.01
C HIS A 38 3.20 8.76 9.77
N PHE A 39 4.29 8.25 9.20
CA PHE A 39 5.13 7.23 9.80
C PHE A 39 5.79 7.74 11.10
N ILE A 40 6.37 8.94 11.07
CA ILE A 40 7.03 9.55 12.24
C ILE A 40 6.06 9.73 13.41
N ILE A 41 4.82 10.13 13.14
CA ILE A 41 3.77 10.25 14.17
C ILE A 41 3.35 8.87 14.68
N SER A 42 3.20 7.90 13.77
CA SER A 42 2.68 6.57 14.09
C SER A 42 3.66 5.73 14.92
N ILE A 43 4.98 5.90 14.75
CA ILE A 43 5.98 5.15 15.53
C ILE A 43 6.13 5.64 16.99
N GLN A 44 5.54 6.77 17.35
CA GLN A 44 5.64 7.31 18.69
C GLN A 44 5.07 6.36 19.75
N LYS A 45 5.65 6.41 20.97
CA LYS A 45 5.23 5.55 22.09
C LYS A 45 3.72 5.63 22.38
N SER A 46 3.11 6.81 22.25
CA SER A 46 1.67 7.04 22.44
C SER A 46 0.79 6.30 21.43
N MET A 47 1.33 6.00 20.25
CA MET A 47 0.61 5.35 19.16
C MET A 47 0.83 3.84 19.16
N ARG A 48 1.92 3.29 19.68
CA ARG A 48 2.23 1.83 19.67
C ARG A 48 1.49 0.97 20.71
N VAL A 49 0.30 1.40 21.13
CA VAL A 49 -0.43 0.83 22.28
C VAL A 49 -1.42 -0.28 21.92
N SER A 50 -1.78 -0.43 20.65
CA SER A 50 -2.76 -1.43 20.21
C SER A 50 -2.35 -2.14 18.94
N SER A 51 -2.88 -3.35 18.72
CA SER A 51 -2.65 -4.15 17.51
C SER A 51 -2.94 -3.35 16.23
N THR A 52 -4.09 -2.68 16.18
CA THR A 52 -4.49 -1.80 15.08
C THR A 52 -3.44 -0.73 14.78
N ASN A 53 -2.91 -0.09 15.82
CA ASN A 53 -1.95 0.97 15.59
C ASN A 53 -0.62 0.40 15.06
N ILE A 54 -0.23 -0.80 15.51
CA ILE A 54 0.93 -1.51 14.94
C ILE A 54 0.69 -1.87 13.46
N LEU A 55 -0.51 -2.33 13.09
CA LEU A 55 -0.85 -2.62 11.70
C LEU A 55 -0.83 -1.34 10.83
N ILE A 56 -1.33 -0.21 11.33
CA ILE A 56 -1.25 1.10 10.65
C ILE A 56 0.22 1.51 10.43
N ILE A 57 1.11 1.26 11.39
CA ILE A 57 2.56 1.50 11.23
C ILE A 57 3.14 0.59 10.14
N GLY A 58 2.80 -0.71 10.14
CA GLY A 58 3.24 -1.65 9.12
C GLY A 58 2.82 -1.22 7.71
N ILE A 59 1.57 -0.77 7.57
CA ILE A 59 1.06 -0.19 6.33
C ILE A 59 1.87 1.05 5.92
N ALA A 60 2.13 1.98 6.85
CA ALA A 60 2.91 3.18 6.54
C ALA A 60 4.34 2.85 6.06
N ILE A 61 4.97 1.79 6.57
CA ILE A 61 6.28 1.30 6.10
C ILE A 61 6.16 0.78 4.66
N CYS A 62 5.13 -0.02 4.37
CA CYS A 62 4.87 -0.51 3.03
C CYS A 62 4.62 0.63 2.04
N ASP A 63 3.80 1.60 2.42
CA ASP A 63 3.46 2.75 1.59
C ASP A 63 4.69 3.62 1.27
N LEU A 64 5.57 3.84 2.25
CA LEU A 64 6.86 4.52 2.03
C LEU A 64 7.77 3.73 1.09
N THR A 65 7.84 2.41 1.26
CA THR A 65 8.68 1.54 0.41
C THR A 65 8.20 1.56 -1.03
N ALA A 66 6.89 1.39 -1.26
CA ALA A 66 6.29 1.39 -2.58
C ALA A 66 6.40 2.75 -3.28
N SER A 67 6.07 3.84 -2.59
CA SER A 67 6.21 5.19 -3.14
C SER A 67 7.67 5.54 -3.48
N SER A 68 8.63 5.17 -2.63
CA SER A 68 10.06 5.35 -2.90
C SER A 68 10.52 4.57 -4.14
N ALA A 69 10.04 3.33 -4.29
CA ALA A 69 10.38 2.51 -5.44
C ALA A 69 9.87 3.10 -6.76
N ILE A 70 8.63 3.61 -6.78
CA ILE A 70 8.05 4.27 -7.95
C ILE A 70 8.82 5.55 -8.30
N ILE A 71 9.15 6.37 -7.29
CA ILE A 71 9.94 7.58 -7.49
C ILE A 71 11.30 7.23 -8.10
N TRP A 72 11.97 6.21 -7.55
CA TRP A 72 13.26 5.76 -8.06
C TRP A 72 13.16 5.29 -9.51
N GLU A 73 12.18 4.43 -9.83
CA GLU A 73 12.01 3.87 -11.19
C GLU A 73 11.82 4.98 -12.23
N ARG A 74 10.97 5.96 -11.92
CA ARG A 74 10.69 7.11 -12.81
C ARG A 74 11.90 8.02 -12.97
N THR A 75 12.59 8.28 -11.86
CA THR A 75 13.79 9.11 -11.85
C THR A 75 14.94 8.43 -12.61
N PHE A 76 15.07 7.10 -12.49
CA PHE A 76 16.01 6.29 -13.24
C PHE A 76 15.69 6.26 -14.74
N ASP A 77 14.41 6.15 -15.11
CA ASP A 77 13.98 6.22 -16.51
C ASP A 77 14.42 7.53 -17.17
N TRP A 78 14.13 8.66 -16.52
CA TRP A 78 14.43 9.98 -17.06
C TRP A 78 15.92 10.31 -17.05
N MET A 79 16.64 10.05 -15.96
CA MET A 79 18.05 10.44 -15.83
C MET A 79 19.04 9.47 -16.46
N VAL A 80 18.67 8.19 -16.61
CA VAL A 80 19.58 7.13 -17.04
C VAL A 80 19.10 6.48 -18.34
N ARG A 81 17.87 5.95 -18.40
CA ARG A 81 17.42 5.20 -19.59
C ARG A 81 17.23 6.09 -20.83
N LYS A 82 16.75 7.33 -20.65
CA LYS A 82 16.61 8.31 -21.72
C LYS A 82 17.90 9.06 -22.05
N ASN A 83 18.94 8.91 -21.22
CA ASN A 83 20.22 9.55 -21.45
C ASN A 83 21.12 8.63 -22.29
N SER A 84 21.36 9.02 -23.54
CA SER A 84 22.23 8.32 -24.49
C SER A 84 23.68 8.16 -24.03
N CYS A 85 24.12 8.96 -23.06
CA CYS A 85 25.47 8.93 -22.50
C CYS A 85 25.59 8.06 -21.25
N LYS A 86 24.53 7.35 -20.85
CA LYS A 86 24.57 6.41 -19.72
C LYS A 86 24.06 5.03 -20.13
N ASN A 87 24.77 3.99 -19.68
CA ASN A 87 24.33 2.62 -19.87
C ASN A 87 23.24 2.24 -18.85
N GLY A 88 21.97 2.44 -19.21
CA GLY A 88 20.83 2.02 -18.40
C GLY A 88 20.71 0.51 -18.18
N SER A 89 21.40 -0.30 -19.00
CA SER A 89 21.36 -1.76 -18.94
C SER A 89 22.64 -2.38 -18.39
N SER A 90 23.43 -1.62 -17.62
CA SER A 90 24.58 -2.17 -16.88
C SER A 90 24.13 -3.18 -15.82
N TYR A 91 25.03 -4.07 -15.38
CA TYR A 91 24.73 -5.08 -14.38
C TYR A 91 24.15 -4.47 -13.09
N SER A 92 24.81 -3.44 -12.55
CA SER A 92 24.39 -2.77 -11.32
C SER A 92 23.02 -2.11 -11.46
N ASN A 93 22.74 -1.49 -12.62
CA ASN A 93 21.46 -0.85 -12.88
C ASN A 93 20.33 -1.87 -12.95
N GLN A 94 20.55 -2.99 -13.65
CA GLN A 94 19.57 -4.06 -13.74
C GLN A 94 19.35 -4.77 -12.40
N LEU A 95 20.41 -4.99 -11.62
CA LEU A 95 20.32 -5.53 -10.27
C LEU A 95 19.51 -4.59 -9.35
N THR A 96 19.80 -3.30 -9.39
CA THR A 96 19.07 -2.30 -8.58
C THR A 96 17.60 -2.24 -8.97
N ASN A 97 17.30 -2.22 -10.28
CA ASN A 97 15.94 -2.25 -10.80
C ASN A 97 15.19 -3.51 -10.34
N TRP A 98 15.86 -4.66 -10.38
CA TRP A 98 15.29 -5.93 -9.91
C TRP A 98 14.97 -5.90 -8.41
N ILE A 99 15.89 -5.45 -7.56
CA ILE A 99 15.69 -5.34 -6.11
C ILE A 99 14.51 -4.39 -5.80
N ILE A 100 14.51 -3.21 -6.41
CA ILE A 100 13.50 -2.18 -6.13
C ILE A 100 12.11 -2.61 -6.60
N THR A 101 12.01 -3.22 -7.78
CA THR A 101 10.74 -3.78 -8.29
C THR A 101 10.21 -4.87 -7.35
N THR A 102 11.09 -5.76 -6.89
CA THR A 102 10.73 -6.82 -5.93
C THR A 102 10.26 -6.23 -4.61
N MET A 103 10.94 -5.22 -4.08
CA MET A 103 10.56 -4.53 -2.84
C MET A 103 9.20 -3.85 -2.98
N ASN A 104 8.94 -3.19 -4.11
CA ASN A 104 7.65 -2.55 -4.40
C ASN A 104 6.49 -3.56 -4.39
N GLU A 105 6.64 -4.66 -5.14
CA GLU A 105 5.63 -5.71 -5.20
C GLU A 105 5.31 -6.31 -3.83
N ASN A 106 6.36 -6.61 -3.05
CA ASN A 106 6.22 -7.11 -1.68
C ASN A 106 5.52 -6.10 -0.78
N ALA A 107 5.92 -4.82 -0.83
CA ALA A 107 5.34 -3.77 -0.01
C ALA A 107 3.84 -3.59 -0.28
N VAL A 108 3.45 -3.53 -1.57
CA VAL A 108 2.03 -3.43 -1.96
C VAL A 108 1.25 -4.65 -1.50
N TRP A 109 1.80 -5.86 -1.69
CA TRP A 109 1.15 -7.11 -1.27
C TRP A 109 0.92 -7.13 0.25
N ILE A 110 1.97 -6.85 1.04
CA ILE A 110 1.89 -6.81 2.51
C ILE A 110 0.86 -5.76 2.96
N SER A 111 0.88 -4.53 2.40
CA SER A 111 -0.04 -3.45 2.77
C SER A 111 -1.51 -3.89 2.70
N PHE A 112 -1.89 -4.58 1.62
CA PHE A 112 -3.26 -5.08 1.46
C PHE A 112 -3.65 -6.12 2.53
N TRP A 113 -2.79 -7.09 2.80
CA TRP A 113 -3.07 -8.10 3.84
C TRP A 113 -3.16 -7.47 5.24
N LEU A 114 -2.27 -6.53 5.57
CA LEU A 114 -2.34 -5.81 6.84
C LEU A 114 -3.65 -5.03 7.00
N ALA A 115 -4.14 -4.43 5.93
CA ALA A 115 -5.43 -3.74 5.94
C ALA A 115 -6.62 -4.71 6.09
N ILE A 116 -6.56 -5.94 5.59
CA ILE A 116 -7.57 -6.98 5.91
C ILE A 116 -7.56 -7.29 7.41
N TYR A 117 -6.38 -7.55 7.99
CA TYR A 117 -6.25 -7.82 9.42
C TYR A 117 -6.74 -6.66 10.27
N LEU A 118 -6.47 -5.42 9.83
CA LEU A 118 -6.91 -4.19 10.49
C LEU A 118 -8.43 -4.14 10.63
N VAL A 119 -9.16 -4.43 9.54
CA VAL A 119 -10.62 -4.41 9.51
C VAL A 119 -11.19 -5.59 10.29
N LEU A 120 -10.62 -6.79 10.11
CA LEU A 120 -11.07 -8.00 10.79
C LEU A 120 -10.93 -7.88 12.32
N ILE A 121 -9.78 -7.43 12.82
CA ILE A 121 -9.57 -7.19 14.25
C ILE A 121 -10.60 -6.19 14.79
N ARG A 122 -10.91 -5.15 14.02
CA ARG A 122 -11.90 -4.14 14.45
C ARG A 122 -13.31 -4.68 14.49
N LEU A 123 -13.68 -5.48 13.50
CA LEU A 123 -14.95 -6.17 13.46
C LEU A 123 -15.08 -7.09 14.69
N LEU A 124 -14.06 -7.90 14.98
CA LEU A 124 -14.06 -8.81 16.12
C LEU A 124 -14.11 -8.08 17.47
N ILE A 125 -13.33 -7.00 17.65
CA ILE A 125 -13.34 -6.19 18.87
C ILE A 125 -14.70 -5.50 19.11
N LEU A 126 -15.41 -5.15 18.04
CA LEU A 126 -16.70 -4.46 18.11
C LEU A 126 -17.87 -5.45 18.31
N LYS A 127 -17.83 -6.58 17.62
CA LYS A 127 -18.86 -7.62 17.67
C LYS A 127 -18.82 -8.42 18.96
N SER A 128 -17.65 -8.65 19.52
CA SER A 128 -17.52 -9.61 20.62
C SER A 128 -18.21 -9.13 21.90
N CYS A 129 -19.13 -9.97 22.41
CA CYS A 129 -19.66 -9.90 23.78
C CYS A 129 -18.66 -10.44 24.81
N ILE A 130 -17.69 -11.25 24.37
CA ILE A 130 -16.59 -11.82 25.16
C ILE A 130 -15.42 -10.84 25.15
N ASP A 131 -14.67 -10.73 26.24
CA ASP A 131 -13.54 -9.80 26.32
C ASP A 131 -12.34 -10.26 25.47
N LEU A 132 -12.44 -10.10 24.14
CA LEU A 132 -11.32 -10.27 23.20
C LEU A 132 -10.29 -9.13 23.32
N ALA A 133 -10.09 -8.60 24.52
CA ALA A 133 -9.07 -7.60 24.83
C ALA A 133 -7.66 -8.06 24.40
N PHE A 134 -7.41 -9.37 24.36
CA PHE A 134 -6.14 -9.91 23.85
C PHE A 134 -5.87 -9.48 22.40
N LEU A 135 -6.87 -9.41 21.53
CA LEU A 135 -6.72 -8.96 20.13
C LEU A 135 -6.33 -7.49 20.04
N SER A 136 -6.62 -6.70 21.06
CA SER A 136 -6.24 -5.29 21.11
C SER A 136 -4.78 -5.08 21.50
N LYS A 137 -4.09 -6.11 22.03
CA LYS A 137 -2.68 -6.02 22.45
C LYS A 137 -1.77 -5.76 21.26
N SER A 138 -0.78 -4.88 21.44
CA SER A 138 0.20 -4.55 20.39
C SER A 138 0.99 -5.77 19.91
N SER A 139 1.24 -6.76 20.78
CA SER A 139 1.92 -8.01 20.43
C SER A 139 1.24 -8.77 19.29
N VAL A 140 -0.10 -8.80 19.26
CA VAL A 140 -0.85 -9.42 18.16
C VAL A 140 -0.62 -8.69 16.84
N GLY A 141 -0.56 -7.35 16.87
CA GLY A 141 -0.25 -6.56 15.68
C GLY A 141 1.16 -6.83 15.15
N TYR A 142 2.16 -6.92 16.04
CA TYR A 142 3.53 -7.28 15.65
C TYR A 142 3.61 -8.70 15.09
N LEU A 143 2.94 -9.67 15.72
CA LEU A 143 2.90 -11.05 15.25
C LEU A 143 2.34 -11.12 13.83
N LEU A 144 1.19 -10.49 13.58
CA LEU A 144 0.58 -10.48 12.25
C LEU A 144 1.47 -9.79 11.22
N PHE A 145 2.06 -8.64 11.57
CA PHE A 145 2.95 -7.92 10.67
C PHE A 145 4.20 -8.75 10.30
N LEU A 146 4.89 -9.32 11.29
CA LEU A 146 6.09 -10.12 11.08
C LEU A 146 5.79 -11.43 10.35
N ALA A 147 4.68 -12.10 10.68
CA ALA A 147 4.27 -13.31 9.98
C ALA A 147 3.98 -13.05 8.50
N THR A 148 3.32 -11.93 8.18
CA THR A 148 3.03 -11.52 6.80
C THR A 148 4.31 -11.19 6.04
N LEU A 149 5.23 -10.46 6.67
CA LEU A 149 6.52 -10.13 6.09
C LEU A 149 7.34 -11.39 5.80
N PHE A 150 7.38 -12.33 6.75
CA PHE A 150 8.09 -13.60 6.59
C PHE A 150 7.50 -14.45 5.46
N PHE A 151 6.18 -14.58 5.42
CA PHE A 151 5.50 -15.32 4.35
C PHE A 151 5.76 -14.71 2.97
N SER A 152 5.63 -13.38 2.86
CA SER A 152 5.95 -12.65 1.63
C SER A 152 7.40 -12.90 1.22
N PHE A 153 8.35 -12.72 2.15
CA PHE A 153 9.76 -12.93 1.88
C PHE A 153 10.05 -14.34 1.35
N LEU A 154 9.53 -15.39 2.00
CA LEU A 154 9.72 -16.77 1.55
C LEU A 154 9.16 -17.00 0.14
N PHE A 155 7.93 -16.56 -0.10
CA PHE A 155 7.27 -16.76 -1.39
C PHE A 155 8.02 -16.04 -2.52
N PHE A 156 8.30 -14.75 -2.36
CA PHE A 156 9.00 -13.98 -3.38
C PHE A 156 10.47 -14.40 -3.52
N MET A 157 11.14 -14.85 -2.46
CA MET A 157 12.52 -15.33 -2.55
C MET A 157 12.62 -16.59 -3.42
N ILE A 158 11.72 -17.57 -3.26
CA ILE A 158 11.67 -18.78 -4.11
C ILE A 158 11.54 -18.41 -5.59
N LEU A 159 10.72 -17.40 -5.89
CA LEU A 159 10.53 -16.93 -7.26
C LEU A 159 11.77 -16.22 -7.82
N ASN A 160 12.46 -15.45 -6.98
CA ASN A 160 13.65 -14.70 -7.37
C ASN A 160 14.89 -15.60 -7.55
N LEU A 161 15.01 -16.71 -6.82
CA LEU A 161 16.10 -17.68 -7.02
C LEU A 161 16.14 -18.30 -8.43
N ARG A 162 15.02 -18.25 -9.17
CA ARG A 162 14.93 -18.77 -10.54
C ARG A 162 15.24 -17.74 -11.61
N ARG A 163 15.48 -16.49 -11.22
CA ARG A 163 15.85 -15.39 -12.12
C ARG A 163 17.35 -15.16 -12.06
N GLN A 164 17.93 -14.81 -13.20
CA GLN A 164 19.35 -14.49 -13.32
C GLN A 164 19.55 -13.32 -14.26
N LEU A 165 20.58 -12.52 -14.00
CA LEU A 165 21.02 -11.49 -14.93
C LEU A 165 21.94 -12.12 -15.97
N VAL A 166 21.59 -11.97 -17.24
CA VAL A 166 22.33 -12.52 -18.36
C VAL A 166 22.79 -11.40 -19.27
N GLU A 167 24.00 -11.56 -19.79
CA GLU A 167 24.58 -10.65 -20.78
C GLU A 167 23.84 -10.79 -22.12
N ILE A 168 23.52 -9.66 -22.76
CA ILE A 168 22.96 -9.64 -24.11
C ILE A 168 24.10 -9.79 -25.10
N ASN A 169 24.43 -11.04 -25.44
CA ASN A 169 25.48 -11.35 -26.40
C ASN A 169 25.24 -10.65 -27.74
N GLY A 170 26.29 -10.00 -28.27
CA GLY A 170 26.25 -9.30 -29.56
C GLY A 170 25.70 -7.86 -29.51
N PHE A 171 25.18 -7.40 -28.37
CA PHE A 171 24.62 -6.06 -28.23
C PHE A 171 25.32 -5.25 -27.14
N LEU A 172 26.46 -4.68 -27.50
CA LEU A 172 27.18 -3.74 -26.63
C LEU A 172 26.46 -2.39 -26.59
N TRP A 173 26.45 -1.76 -25.42
CA TRP A 173 26.09 -0.35 -25.29
C TRP A 173 27.25 0.51 -25.77
N ARG A 174 26.92 1.57 -26.51
CA ARG A 174 27.86 2.59 -26.96
C ARG A 174 27.24 3.95 -26.65
N PRO A 175 28.05 4.95 -26.26
CA PRO A 175 27.55 6.30 -26.05
C PRO A 175 27.03 6.90 -27.35
N GLY A 176 26.04 7.80 -27.25
CA GLY A 176 25.57 8.59 -28.38
C GLY A 176 26.65 9.54 -28.94
N PRO A 177 26.51 10.02 -30.20
CA PRO A 177 27.50 10.91 -30.82
C PRO A 177 27.70 12.23 -30.08
N GLU A 178 26.70 12.68 -29.32
CA GLU A 178 26.73 13.88 -28.48
C GLU A 178 27.50 13.73 -27.15
N CYS A 179 27.95 12.52 -26.82
CA CYS A 179 28.55 12.22 -25.52
C CYS A 179 30.06 12.48 -25.51
N ILE A 180 30.50 13.43 -24.68
CA ILE A 180 31.92 13.81 -24.53
C ILE A 180 32.56 13.00 -23.40
N GLY A 181 33.85 12.66 -23.54
CA GLY A 181 34.66 12.05 -22.47
C GLY A 181 34.82 10.53 -22.55
N PHE A 182 34.33 9.88 -23.62
CA PHE A 182 34.56 8.47 -23.88
C PHE A 182 35.71 8.27 -24.88
N PRO A 183 36.58 7.25 -24.69
CA PRO A 183 37.64 6.93 -25.65
C PRO A 183 37.08 6.37 -26.96
N GLU A 184 37.88 6.41 -28.03
CA GLU A 184 37.50 5.84 -29.33
C GLU A 184 37.20 4.34 -29.21
N GLY A 185 36.07 3.91 -29.80
CA GLY A 185 35.63 2.51 -29.74
C GLY A 185 35.10 2.05 -28.38
N TYR A 186 34.86 2.98 -27.44
CA TYR A 186 34.31 2.63 -26.12
C TYR A 186 32.99 1.86 -26.24
N SER A 187 32.89 0.79 -25.45
CA SER A 187 31.67 -0.01 -25.38
C SER A 187 31.54 -0.69 -24.03
N GLU A 188 30.30 -0.91 -23.62
CA GLU A 188 29.97 -1.61 -22.38
C GLU A 188 29.02 -2.78 -22.63
N LYS A 189 29.01 -3.75 -21.72
CA LYS A 189 28.08 -4.87 -21.77
C LYS A 189 26.68 -4.44 -21.35
N LYS A 190 25.67 -5.06 -21.97
CA LYS A 190 24.27 -4.93 -21.56
C LYS A 190 23.82 -6.21 -20.88
N TYR A 191 22.98 -6.05 -19.87
CA TYR A 191 22.37 -7.14 -19.12
C TYR A 191 20.85 -7.01 -19.18
N PHE A 192 20.18 -8.15 -19.03
CA PHE A 192 18.74 -8.24 -18.86
C PHE A 192 18.41 -9.35 -17.86
N LEU A 193 17.25 -9.24 -17.23
CA LEU A 193 16.74 -10.26 -16.32
C LEU A 193 16.11 -11.39 -17.14
N GLN A 194 16.64 -12.59 -16.98
CA GLN A 194 16.16 -13.81 -17.63
C GLN A 194 15.67 -14.81 -16.57
N VAL A 195 14.60 -15.55 -16.87
CA VAL A 195 14.19 -16.72 -16.07
C VAL A 195 15.00 -17.92 -16.57
N ASN A 196 15.59 -18.70 -15.64
CA ASN A 196 16.47 -19.81 -16.00
C ASN A 196 15.70 -20.87 -16.83
N TYR A 197 16.10 -21.06 -18.09
CA TYR A 197 15.41 -21.88 -19.10
C TYR A 197 15.51 -23.40 -18.89
N ARG A 198 16.29 -23.87 -17.89
CA ARG A 198 16.50 -25.30 -17.64
C ARG A 198 15.28 -26.03 -17.07
N GLU A 199 14.28 -25.30 -16.59
CA GLU A 199 12.97 -25.84 -16.22
C GLU A 199 11.89 -25.15 -17.06
N HIS A 200 10.90 -25.90 -17.56
CA HIS A 200 9.83 -25.45 -18.47
C HIS A 200 9.40 -23.98 -18.25
N PHE A 201 9.90 -23.07 -19.10
CA PHE A 201 9.57 -21.63 -19.13
C PHE A 201 8.05 -21.37 -19.10
N PHE A 202 7.28 -22.28 -19.69
CA PHE A 202 5.82 -22.22 -19.79
C PHE A 202 5.06 -22.50 -18.48
N ALA A 203 5.68 -22.98 -17.40
CA ALA A 203 4.98 -23.27 -16.14
C ALA A 203 5.16 -22.18 -15.05
N PHE A 204 6.27 -21.42 -15.07
CA PHE A 204 6.68 -20.57 -13.96
C PHE A 204 6.08 -19.16 -13.96
N THR A 205 6.17 -18.44 -15.09
CA THR A 205 5.54 -17.11 -15.25
C THR A 205 4.02 -17.17 -15.02
N PRO A 206 3.31 -18.23 -15.48
CA PRO A 206 1.91 -18.44 -15.11
C PRO A 206 1.70 -18.67 -13.62
N MET A 207 2.56 -19.42 -12.92
CA MET A 207 2.38 -19.69 -11.48
C MET A 207 2.50 -18.42 -10.63
N TYR A 208 3.49 -17.57 -10.89
CA TYR A 208 3.62 -16.26 -10.22
C TYR A 208 2.39 -15.39 -10.48
N THR A 209 2.03 -15.25 -11.75
CA THR A 209 0.90 -14.43 -12.19
C THR A 209 -0.41 -14.94 -11.57
N PHE A 210 -0.61 -16.26 -11.58
CA PHE A 210 -1.76 -16.93 -10.98
C PHE A 210 -1.85 -16.68 -9.48
N PHE A 211 -0.74 -16.81 -8.75
CA PHE A 211 -0.74 -16.56 -7.30
C PHE A 211 -1.06 -15.10 -6.98
N VAL A 212 -0.39 -14.15 -7.64
CA VAL A 212 -0.62 -12.71 -7.42
C VAL A 212 -2.06 -12.35 -7.78
N ALA A 213 -2.57 -12.82 -8.92
CA ALA A 213 -3.94 -12.61 -9.35
C ALA A 213 -4.94 -13.19 -8.34
N THR A 214 -4.77 -14.44 -7.93
CA THR A 214 -5.66 -15.11 -6.96
C THR A 214 -5.64 -14.39 -5.63
N SER A 215 -4.46 -14.06 -5.11
CA SER A 215 -4.32 -13.35 -3.83
C SER A 215 -4.97 -11.97 -3.88
N GLN A 216 -4.76 -11.18 -4.94
CA GLN A 216 -5.38 -9.87 -5.07
C GLN A 216 -6.89 -9.95 -5.26
N THR A 217 -7.38 -11.00 -5.93
CA THR A 217 -8.81 -11.27 -6.11
C THR A 217 -9.48 -11.60 -4.79
N VAL A 218 -8.85 -12.47 -4.00
CA VAL A 218 -9.30 -12.79 -2.64
C VAL A 218 -9.38 -11.51 -1.80
N VAL A 219 -8.33 -10.68 -1.83
CA VAL A 219 -8.30 -9.38 -1.14
C VAL A 219 -9.44 -8.47 -1.59
N SER A 220 -9.61 -8.28 -2.91
CA SER A 220 -10.61 -7.38 -3.50
C SER A 220 -12.04 -7.82 -3.22
N ILE A 221 -12.30 -9.14 -3.12
CA ILE A 221 -13.62 -9.68 -2.79
C ILE A 221 -13.89 -9.55 -1.29
N ILE A 222 -12.91 -9.87 -0.45
CA ILE A 222 -13.06 -9.86 1.02
C ILE A 222 -13.31 -8.45 1.56
N TYR A 223 -12.67 -7.42 1.00
CA TYR A 223 -12.78 -6.05 1.53
C TYR A 223 -14.22 -5.51 1.57
N PRO A 224 -15.02 -5.55 0.49
CA PRO A 224 -16.42 -5.13 0.51
C PRO A 224 -17.26 -5.83 1.59
N PHE A 225 -17.11 -7.14 1.75
CA PHE A 225 -17.84 -7.88 2.78
C PHE A 225 -17.42 -7.47 4.19
N LEU A 226 -16.12 -7.37 4.46
CA LEU A 226 -15.62 -6.91 5.75
C LEU A 226 -16.02 -5.46 6.04
N ALA A 227 -16.02 -4.58 5.05
CA ALA A 227 -16.47 -3.20 5.17
C ALA A 227 -17.96 -3.13 5.52
N LEU A 228 -18.79 -3.93 4.84
CA LEU A 228 -20.23 -4.02 5.10
C LEU A 228 -20.50 -4.52 6.52
N PHE A 229 -19.86 -5.62 6.93
CA PHE A 229 -20.01 -6.14 8.29
C PHE A 229 -19.55 -5.14 9.35
N LEU A 230 -18.42 -4.46 9.12
CA LEU A 230 -17.92 -3.44 10.04
C LEU A 230 -18.89 -2.26 10.14
N TYR A 231 -19.45 -1.82 9.01
CA TYR A 231 -20.47 -0.77 8.98
C TYR A 231 -21.72 -1.16 9.79
N VAL A 232 -22.27 -2.36 9.56
CA VAL A 232 -23.43 -2.86 10.29
C VAL A 232 -23.16 -2.90 11.79
N GLU A 233 -22.02 -3.46 12.21
CA GLU A 233 -21.65 -3.54 13.63
C GLU A 233 -21.41 -2.15 14.26
N ILE A 234 -20.89 -1.18 13.50
CA ILE A 234 -20.79 0.22 13.95
C ILE A 234 -22.19 0.79 14.21
N ARG A 235 -23.15 0.57 13.32
CA ARG A 235 -24.52 1.07 13.46
C ARG A 235 -25.22 0.45 14.66
N ILE A 236 -25.16 -0.88 14.79
CA ILE A 236 -25.72 -1.62 15.92
C ILE A 236 -25.09 -1.16 17.24
N SER A 237 -23.76 -1.03 17.27
CA SER A 237 -23.05 -0.61 18.48
C SER A 237 -23.35 0.84 18.88
N ALA A 238 -23.57 1.72 17.90
CA ALA A 238 -23.93 3.12 18.17
C ALA A 238 -25.31 3.23 18.82
N VAL A 239 -26.31 2.49 18.31
CA VAL A 239 -27.67 2.44 18.88
C VAL A 239 -27.64 1.89 20.32
N ARG A 240 -26.90 0.80 20.56
CA ARG A 240 -26.74 0.25 21.92
C ARG A 240 -26.17 1.26 22.92
N ILE A 241 -25.28 2.16 22.49
CA ILE A 241 -24.73 3.21 23.37
C ILE A 241 -25.76 4.30 23.65
N THR A 242 -26.56 4.71 22.66
CA THR A 242 -27.60 5.71 22.88
C THR A 242 -28.65 5.21 23.86
N ASP A 243 -29.02 3.93 23.79
CA ASP A 243 -29.98 3.32 24.71
C ASP A 243 -29.43 3.26 26.15
N ILE A 244 -28.15 2.92 26.31
CA ILE A 244 -27.47 2.91 27.63
C ILE A 244 -27.39 4.32 28.22
N ASN A 245 -27.10 5.35 27.42
CA ASN A 245 -27.04 6.73 27.91
C ASN A 245 -28.43 7.22 28.36
N HIS A 246 -29.49 6.78 27.68
CA HIS A 246 -30.86 7.11 28.08
C HIS A 246 -31.22 6.44 29.42
N SER A 247 -30.84 5.18 29.63
CA SER A 247 -31.08 4.49 30.91
C SER A 247 -30.17 4.96 32.06
N GLU A 248 -28.95 5.46 31.77
CA GLU A 248 -28.06 6.07 32.77
C GLU A 248 -28.67 7.33 33.39
N SER A 249 -29.47 8.11 32.63
CA SER A 249 -30.19 9.26 33.19
C SER A 249 -31.18 8.88 34.31
N LEU A 250 -31.53 7.59 34.41
CA LEU A 250 -32.49 7.04 35.36
C LEU A 250 -31.83 6.31 36.55
N ASP A 251 -30.51 6.00 36.53
CA ASP A 251 -29.87 5.15 37.56
C ASP A 251 -28.58 5.75 38.18
N ARG A 252 -28.39 5.59 39.50
CA ARG A 252 -27.27 6.18 40.30
C ARG A 252 -25.95 5.39 40.24
N ARG A 253 -25.85 4.31 39.44
CA ARG A 253 -24.67 3.42 39.32
C ARG A 253 -23.52 3.98 38.44
N GLY A 254 -23.45 5.31 38.30
CA GLY A 254 -22.87 6.00 37.14
C GLY A 254 -21.36 5.84 36.88
N LYS A 255 -20.49 5.64 37.88
CA LYS A 255 -19.02 5.70 37.62
C LYS A 255 -18.48 4.54 36.76
N THR A 256 -18.82 3.30 37.10
CA THR A 256 -18.33 2.11 36.37
C THR A 256 -18.97 2.00 34.98
N LEU A 257 -20.27 2.28 34.88
CA LEU A 257 -21.00 2.25 33.62
C LEU A 257 -20.46 3.32 32.64
N LYS A 258 -20.26 4.56 33.13
CA LYS A 258 -19.68 5.66 32.33
C LYS A 258 -18.30 5.33 31.77
N ASN A 259 -17.43 4.69 32.55
CA ASN A 259 -16.11 4.25 32.07
C ASN A 259 -16.23 3.23 30.92
N LEU A 260 -17.15 2.26 31.05
CA LEU A 260 -17.39 1.25 30.02
C LEU A 260 -18.00 1.86 28.75
N THR A 261 -18.94 2.80 28.89
CA THR A 261 -19.53 3.56 27.78
C THR A 261 -18.48 4.39 27.05
N ASN A 262 -17.56 5.04 27.78
CA ASN A 262 -16.44 5.78 27.18
C ASN A 262 -15.52 4.87 26.36
N ILE A 263 -15.19 3.67 26.87
CA ILE A 263 -14.38 2.69 26.14
C ILE A 263 -15.08 2.23 24.86
N LYS A 264 -16.38 1.90 24.91
CA LYS A 264 -17.17 1.51 23.73
C LYS A 264 -17.24 2.65 22.70
N THR A 265 -17.49 3.88 23.15
CA THR A 265 -17.52 5.07 22.29
C THR A 265 -16.20 5.29 21.58
N TYR A 266 -15.08 5.14 22.30
CA TYR A 266 -13.73 5.21 21.71
C TYR A 266 -13.49 4.12 20.66
N ARG A 267 -13.92 2.87 20.93
CA ARG A 267 -13.83 1.77 19.97
C ARG A 267 -14.62 2.08 18.70
N ILE A 268 -15.86 2.57 18.81
CA ILE A 268 -16.70 2.96 17.66
C ILE A 268 -16.04 4.06 16.83
N ARG A 269 -15.52 5.13 17.47
CA ARG A 269 -14.82 6.22 16.76
C ARG A 269 -13.63 5.69 15.97
N THR A 270 -12.85 4.79 16.56
CA THR A 270 -11.71 4.18 15.89
C THR A 270 -12.14 3.25 14.75
N SER A 271 -13.20 2.47 14.94
CA SER A 271 -13.76 1.60 13.89
C SER A 271 -14.32 2.42 12.71
N ARG A 272 -14.95 3.58 12.97
CA ARG A 272 -15.37 4.51 11.91
C ARG A 272 -14.20 5.01 11.08
N MET A 273 -13.10 5.42 11.71
CA MET A 273 -11.88 5.80 11.01
C MET A 273 -11.40 4.69 10.09
N ILE A 274 -11.37 3.45 10.61
CA ILE A 274 -10.90 2.29 9.85
C ILE A 274 -11.82 1.95 8.71
N MET A 275 -13.14 2.08 8.88
CA MET A 275 -14.10 1.93 7.78
C MET A 275 -13.81 2.90 6.63
N TYR A 276 -13.47 4.17 6.89
CA TYR A 276 -13.08 5.11 5.83
C TYR A 276 -11.77 4.71 5.13
N LEU A 277 -10.79 4.20 5.90
CA LEU A 277 -9.57 3.62 5.31
C LEU A 277 -9.92 2.44 4.41
N THR A 278 -10.80 1.53 4.85
CA THR A 278 -11.23 0.36 4.07
C THR A 278 -11.86 0.76 2.74
N VAL A 279 -12.67 1.82 2.71
CA VAL A 279 -13.26 2.31 1.45
C VAL A 279 -12.17 2.74 0.46
N CYS A 280 -11.12 3.42 0.93
CA CYS A 280 -9.98 3.80 0.09
C CYS A 280 -9.23 2.56 -0.43
N TYR A 281 -9.08 1.54 0.41
CA TYR A 281 -8.50 0.24 0.02
C TYR A 281 -9.33 -0.50 -1.03
N ILE A 282 -10.67 -0.45 -0.97
CA ILE A 282 -11.55 -1.05 -1.99
C ILE A 282 -11.31 -0.37 -3.35
N ILE A 283 -11.29 0.97 -3.36
CA ILE A 283 -11.06 1.77 -4.57
C ILE A 283 -9.67 1.46 -5.17
N SER A 284 -8.65 1.26 -4.33
CA SER A 284 -7.30 0.95 -4.81
C SER A 284 -7.10 -0.51 -5.24
N SER A 285 -7.70 -1.48 -4.54
CA SER A 285 -7.46 -2.91 -4.77
C SER A 285 -8.27 -3.48 -5.93
N ALA A 286 -9.51 -3.05 -6.13
CA ALA A 286 -10.39 -3.65 -7.14
C ALA A 286 -9.86 -3.49 -8.59
N PRO A 287 -9.44 -2.28 -9.03
CA PRO A 287 -8.88 -2.13 -10.37
C PRO A 287 -7.59 -2.95 -10.55
N ARG A 288 -6.77 -3.06 -9.49
CA ARG A 288 -5.52 -3.83 -9.52
C ARG A 288 -5.79 -5.31 -9.73
N SER A 289 -6.76 -5.87 -8.99
CA SER A 289 -7.16 -7.26 -9.11
C SER A 289 -7.62 -7.61 -10.53
N ILE A 290 -8.40 -6.73 -11.18
CA ILE A 290 -8.90 -6.97 -12.54
C ILE A 290 -7.72 -7.05 -13.53
N ILE A 291 -6.76 -6.12 -13.44
CA ILE A 291 -5.58 -6.10 -14.30
C ILE A 291 -4.75 -7.39 -14.15
N TRP A 292 -4.55 -7.89 -12.93
CA TRP A 292 -3.80 -9.13 -12.71
C TRP A 292 -4.55 -10.41 -13.08
N LEU A 293 -5.89 -10.39 -13.09
CA LEU A 293 -6.70 -11.56 -13.49
C LEU A 293 -6.70 -11.81 -15.00
N ILE A 294 -6.68 -10.76 -15.83
CA ILE A 294 -6.79 -10.90 -17.29
C ILE A 294 -5.70 -11.82 -17.89
N PRO A 295 -4.40 -11.67 -17.57
CA PRO A 295 -3.35 -12.54 -18.11
C PRO A 295 -3.47 -14.02 -17.70
N VAL A 296 -4.26 -14.35 -16.67
CA VAL A 296 -4.49 -15.74 -16.24
C VAL A 296 -5.42 -16.48 -17.19
N PHE A 297 -6.42 -15.78 -17.75
CA PHE A 297 -7.45 -16.40 -18.59
C PHE A 297 -7.24 -16.15 -20.09
N VAL A 298 -6.45 -15.14 -20.45
CA VAL A 298 -6.29 -14.70 -21.83
C VAL A 298 -4.81 -14.60 -22.19
N HIS A 299 -4.41 -15.30 -23.26
CA HIS A 299 -3.11 -15.08 -23.88
C HIS A 299 -3.09 -13.73 -24.58
N ILE A 300 -2.16 -12.85 -24.19
CA ILE A 300 -2.09 -11.48 -24.70
C ILE A 300 -1.22 -11.44 -25.95
N HIS A 301 -1.77 -10.95 -27.06
CA HIS A 301 -1.01 -10.74 -28.28
C HIS A 301 -0.17 -9.46 -28.19
N GLN A 302 1.04 -9.51 -28.75
CA GLN A 302 1.91 -8.33 -28.88
C GLN A 302 1.24 -7.28 -29.76
N TRP A 303 1.47 -6.01 -29.40
CA TRP A 303 0.93 -4.82 -30.06
C TRP A 303 -0.60 -4.77 -30.09
N SER A 304 -1.25 -5.47 -29.15
CA SER A 304 -2.71 -5.44 -29.03
C SER A 304 -3.18 -4.34 -28.08
N LEU A 305 -4.44 -3.92 -28.21
CA LEU A 305 -5.06 -2.99 -27.27
C LEU A 305 -5.08 -3.58 -25.85
N LEU A 306 -5.21 -4.90 -25.73
CA LEU A 306 -5.20 -5.59 -24.44
C LEU A 306 -3.84 -5.47 -23.74
N GLU A 307 -2.73 -5.64 -24.47
CA GLU A 307 -1.38 -5.42 -23.94
C GLU A 307 -1.23 -3.99 -23.40
N MET A 308 -1.71 -2.99 -24.17
CA MET A 308 -1.69 -1.59 -23.73
C MET A 308 -2.51 -1.37 -22.46
N ILE A 309 -3.75 -1.88 -22.41
CA ILE A 309 -4.63 -1.74 -21.23
C ILE A 309 -3.97 -2.36 -20.00
N LEU A 310 -3.29 -3.49 -20.15
CA LEU A 310 -2.59 -4.14 -19.03
C LEU A 310 -1.36 -3.36 -18.61
N GLY A 311 -0.50 -2.99 -19.55
CA GLY A 311 0.69 -2.18 -19.31
C GLY A 311 0.34 -0.89 -18.59
N TYR A 312 -0.45 -0.02 -19.22
CA TYR A 312 -0.84 1.26 -18.62
C TYR A 312 -1.79 1.09 -17.42
N GLY A 313 -2.62 0.04 -17.38
CA GLY A 313 -3.47 -0.28 -16.25
C GLY A 313 -2.68 -0.59 -14.97
N THR A 314 -1.54 -1.27 -15.07
CA THR A 314 -0.66 -1.46 -13.89
C THR A 314 -0.13 -0.13 -13.35
N ILE A 315 0.13 0.85 -14.22
CA ILE A 315 0.55 2.21 -13.84
C ILE A 315 -0.60 2.96 -13.14
N ILE A 316 -1.82 2.91 -13.71
CA ILE A 316 -3.02 3.54 -13.13
C ILE A 316 -3.32 2.94 -11.74
N THR A 317 -3.28 1.62 -11.62
CA THR A 317 -3.56 0.94 -10.34
C THR A 317 -2.50 1.27 -9.29
N SER A 318 -1.25 1.49 -9.70
CA SER A 318 -0.20 2.00 -8.83
C SER A 318 -0.45 3.46 -8.42
N ALA A 319 -1.00 4.30 -9.31
CA ALA A 319 -1.41 5.66 -8.95
C ALA A 319 -2.55 5.65 -7.90
N PHE A 320 -3.53 4.74 -8.03
CA PHE A 320 -4.56 4.55 -6.99
C PHE A 320 -3.97 4.10 -5.66
N PHE A 321 -2.94 3.26 -5.67
CA PHE A 321 -2.22 2.89 -4.45
C PHE A 321 -1.57 4.12 -3.78
N CYS A 322 -0.91 4.99 -4.54
CA CYS A 322 -0.35 6.25 -4.03
C CYS A 322 -1.42 7.18 -3.44
N LEU A 323 -2.61 7.25 -4.06
CA LEU A 323 -3.75 8.00 -3.53
C LEU A 323 -4.25 7.41 -2.21
N ASN A 324 -4.37 6.09 -2.11
CA ASN A 324 -4.74 5.41 -0.86
C ASN A 324 -3.73 5.67 0.26
N ALA A 325 -2.44 5.57 -0.05
CA ALA A 325 -1.34 5.87 0.85
C ALA A 325 -1.39 7.33 1.36
N THR A 326 -1.72 8.27 0.48
CA THR A 326 -1.91 9.68 0.86
C THR A 326 -3.13 9.85 1.76
N ALA A 327 -4.26 9.23 1.40
CA ALA A 327 -5.52 9.30 2.13
C ALA A 327 -5.37 8.79 3.57
N GLN A 328 -4.52 7.80 3.81
CA GLN A 328 -4.28 7.26 5.14
C GLN A 328 -3.78 8.31 6.13
N CYS A 329 -2.84 9.18 5.72
CA CYS A 329 -2.37 10.28 6.55
C CYS A 329 -3.51 11.25 6.88
N PHE A 330 -4.29 11.66 5.87
CA PHE A 330 -5.41 12.58 6.03
C PHE A 330 -6.51 12.01 6.94
N ILE A 331 -6.92 10.77 6.72
CA ILE A 331 -7.96 10.11 7.50
C ILE A 331 -7.52 9.95 8.96
N CYS A 332 -6.28 9.52 9.20
CA CYS A 332 -5.73 9.42 10.54
C CYS A 332 -5.70 10.79 11.24
N PHE A 333 -5.28 11.84 10.54
CA PHE A 333 -5.24 13.20 11.10
C PHE A 333 -6.64 13.75 11.42
N LEU A 334 -7.60 13.60 10.51
CA LEU A 334 -8.95 14.13 10.70
C LEU A 334 -9.73 13.40 11.80
N LEU A 335 -9.61 12.07 11.85
CA LEU A 335 -10.51 11.23 12.66
C LEU A 335 -9.88 10.70 13.97
N SER A 336 -8.55 10.69 14.13
CA SER A 336 -7.91 10.24 15.37
C SER A 336 -7.48 11.40 16.28
N SER A 337 -8.10 11.49 17.46
CA SER A 337 -7.70 12.46 18.49
C SER A 337 -6.27 12.22 18.99
N ARG A 338 -5.93 10.96 19.28
CA ARG A 338 -4.58 10.56 19.73
C ARG A 338 -3.50 10.87 18.70
N TYR A 339 -3.82 10.71 17.42
CA TYR A 339 -2.91 11.08 16.34
C TYR A 339 -2.65 12.59 16.34
N ARG A 340 -3.69 13.42 16.40
CA ARG A 340 -3.56 14.89 16.47
C ARG A 340 -2.85 15.38 17.73
N GLU A 341 -3.07 14.74 18.87
CA GLU A 341 -2.34 15.05 20.11
C GLU A 341 -0.85 14.72 19.98
N THR A 342 -0.52 13.57 19.40
CA THR A 342 0.86 13.14 19.18
C THR A 342 1.56 14.08 18.19
N ALA A 343 0.90 14.45 17.09
CA ALA A 343 1.40 15.41 16.12
C ALA A 343 1.68 16.77 16.76
N ARG A 344 0.74 17.31 17.56
CA ARG A 344 0.93 18.58 18.28
C ARG A 344 2.10 18.53 19.25
N LYS A 345 2.26 17.43 19.99
CA LYS A 345 3.39 17.23 20.91
C LYS A 345 4.72 17.23 20.17
N LEU A 346 4.81 16.54 19.02
CA LEU A 346 6.02 16.52 18.19
C LEU A 346 6.36 17.89 17.62
N LEU A 347 5.36 18.62 17.15
CA LEU A 347 5.52 19.97 16.60
C LEU A 347 5.66 21.06 17.69
N ARG A 348 5.66 20.68 18.97
CA ARG A 348 5.68 21.59 20.13
C ARG A 348 4.61 22.69 20.08
N ILE A 349 3.48 22.42 19.42
CA ILE A 349 2.37 23.36 19.30
C ILE A 349 1.66 23.40 20.66
N ARG A 350 1.91 24.48 21.41
CA ARG A 350 1.29 24.73 22.72
C ARG A 350 -0.17 25.10 22.49
N VAL A 351 -1.10 24.27 22.95
CA VAL A 351 -2.52 24.63 23.00
C VAL A 351 -2.69 25.62 24.15
N ARG A 352 -3.14 26.86 23.88
CA ARG A 352 -3.73 27.68 24.95
C ARG A 352 -5.01 26.95 25.39
N PRO A 353 -5.16 26.58 26.67
CA PRO A 353 -6.41 26.00 27.14
C PRO A 353 -7.52 27.05 26.97
N ALA A 354 -8.44 26.80 26.03
CA ALA A 354 -9.71 27.51 26.00
C ALA A 354 -10.60 26.88 27.08
N PHE A 355 -10.86 27.65 28.13
CA PHE A 355 -11.92 27.48 29.14
C PHE A 355 -12.06 26.06 29.74
N LEU A 356 -11.20 25.74 30.70
CA LEU A 356 -11.58 24.87 31.82
C LEU A 356 -11.96 25.81 32.97
N HIS A 357 -13.25 25.88 33.28
CA HIS A 357 -13.75 26.46 34.53
C HIS A 357 -13.13 25.65 35.68
N ASP A 358 -12.33 26.31 36.53
CA ASP A 358 -11.89 25.74 37.81
C ASP A 358 -13.13 25.46 38.69
N PRO A 359 -13.29 24.25 39.24
CA PRO A 359 -14.14 24.08 40.40
C PRO A 359 -13.36 24.58 41.63
N THR A 360 -13.86 25.64 42.23
CA THR A 360 -13.48 26.10 43.57
C THR A 360 -13.45 24.94 44.58
N PRO A 361 -12.45 24.86 45.47
CA PRO A 361 -12.45 23.90 46.55
C PRO A 361 -13.46 24.33 47.61
N LEU A 362 -14.47 23.50 47.86
CA LEU A 362 -15.33 23.63 49.04
C LEU A 362 -14.58 23.07 50.24
N SER A 363 -14.34 23.96 51.21
CA SER A 363 -14.06 23.68 52.63
C SER A 363 -15.22 22.95 53.29
#